data_AF-A0A1G2CWI9-F1
#
_entry.id   AF-A0A1G2CWI9-F1
#
_cell.length_a   1.000
_cell.length_b   1.000
_cell.length_c   1.000
_cell.angle_alpha   90.00
_cell.angle_beta   90.00
_cell.angle_gamma   90.00
#
_symmetry.space_group_name_H-M   'P 1'
#
loop_
_entity.id
_entity.type
_entity.pdbx_description
1 polymer ?
#
loop_
_entity_poly.entity_id
_entity_poly.type
_entity_poly.pdbx_seq_one_letter_code
_entity_poly.pdbx_strand_id
1 'polypeptide(L)'
;MSPCIRAVRSRIEESLTRLFKEVPNLRVSIGACGDYCDRGHTYVTTDLDLTTSLHDLVQFVRTVQSTGGGDLPECYELVLREALALDWSHNAVKVLVLIADDIPHSPTDRQNIAHNGEGIDWRKEADKLKSMGVAVYSIQCLSKPYATPFYRELAERTGGYHLTLDQFSEVTDLLMAICLKQGDPEQLSRFEQEVSESGRMTRSFDENLAKLSHRPISERFVRAPKSLDAVPPGRFQILSVDKSTSGGKIAIKDFVLANDLIFKTGRGFYQFTKPELIQDYKEVVLRDKTTGDMYTGETARSMIGLGVGVSAKVKPVYLAEFDVFVQSTSYNRGLVAGTQFLYEVDMSR
;
A
#
# COMPACT_ATOMS: atom_id res chain seq x y z
N MET A 1 2.53 1.43 -7.98
CA MET A 1 1.11 1.31 -7.52
C MET A 1 0.24 0.12 -7.97
N SER A 2 0.47 -0.64 -9.06
CA SER A 2 -0.52 -1.62 -9.60
C SER A 2 -1.16 -2.63 -8.61
N PRO A 3 -0.41 -3.23 -7.67
CA PRO A 3 -1.02 -4.16 -6.70
C PRO A 3 -1.95 -3.46 -5.70
N CYS A 4 -1.69 -2.19 -5.36
CA CYS A 4 -2.60 -1.36 -4.58
C CYS A 4 -3.92 -1.17 -5.31
N ILE A 5 -3.88 -0.86 -6.61
CA ILE A 5 -5.08 -0.71 -7.43
C ILE A 5 -5.89 -2.02 -7.44
N ARG A 6 -5.25 -3.18 -7.55
CA ARG A 6 -5.98 -4.47 -7.45
C ARG A 6 -6.60 -4.67 -6.07
N ALA A 7 -5.86 -4.39 -5.00
CA ALA A 7 -6.36 -4.53 -3.63
C ALA A 7 -7.59 -3.65 -3.39
N VAL A 8 -7.60 -2.42 -3.93
CA VAL A 8 -8.80 -1.57 -3.94
C VAL A 8 -9.91 -2.24 -4.77
N ARG A 9 -9.65 -2.61 -6.03
CA ARG A 9 -10.66 -3.21 -6.93
C ARG A 9 -11.34 -4.45 -6.36
N SER A 10 -10.63 -5.27 -5.58
CA SER A 10 -11.18 -6.52 -5.03
C SER A 10 -12.12 -6.32 -3.84
N ARG A 11 -12.02 -5.19 -3.12
CA ARG A 11 -12.75 -4.93 -1.87
C ARG A 11 -13.55 -3.62 -1.87
N ILE A 12 -13.48 -2.83 -2.93
CA ILE A 12 -14.10 -1.50 -2.98
C ILE A 12 -15.62 -1.54 -2.79
N GLU A 13 -16.32 -2.50 -3.38
CA GLU A 13 -17.78 -2.60 -3.30
C GLU A 13 -18.23 -2.88 -1.86
N GLU A 14 -17.58 -3.84 -1.18
CA GLU A 14 -17.81 -4.13 0.23
C GLU A 14 -17.51 -2.90 1.11
N SER A 15 -16.36 -2.26 0.87
CA SER A 15 -15.90 -1.11 1.64
C SER A 15 -16.83 0.09 1.50
N LEU A 16 -17.22 0.46 0.28
CA LEU A 16 -18.14 1.57 0.03
C LEU A 16 -19.54 1.27 0.56
N THR A 17 -20.03 0.03 0.41
CA THR A 17 -21.33 -0.38 0.98
C THR A 17 -21.35 -0.17 2.48
N ARG A 18 -20.27 -0.56 3.17
CA ARG A 18 -20.13 -0.34 4.61
C ARG A 18 -20.03 1.15 4.95
N LEU A 19 -19.22 1.91 4.23
CA LEU A 19 -19.07 3.37 4.43
C LEU A 19 -20.40 4.12 4.34
N PHE A 20 -21.17 3.90 3.28
CA PHE A 20 -22.46 4.57 3.11
C PHE A 20 -23.49 4.17 4.19
N LYS A 21 -23.34 3.01 4.81
CA LYS A 21 -24.17 2.57 5.92
C LYS A 21 -23.76 3.21 7.25
N GLU A 22 -22.46 3.35 7.49
CA GLU A 22 -21.92 3.79 8.79
C GLU A 22 -21.68 5.30 8.88
N VAL A 23 -21.52 6.00 7.76
CA VAL A 23 -21.24 7.44 7.70
C VAL A 23 -22.38 8.14 6.94
N PRO A 24 -23.39 8.67 7.66
CA PRO A 24 -24.51 9.37 7.04
C PRO A 24 -24.06 10.59 6.23
N ASN A 25 -24.72 10.85 5.10
CA ASN A 25 -24.45 11.98 4.20
C ASN A 25 -23.05 12.00 3.56
N LEU A 26 -22.32 10.87 3.61
CA LEU A 26 -21.05 10.73 2.91
C LEU A 26 -21.24 10.93 1.41
N ARG A 27 -20.41 11.78 0.81
CA ARG A 27 -20.19 11.86 -0.64
C ARG A 27 -18.75 11.46 -0.91
N VAL A 28 -18.53 10.66 -1.94
CA VAL A 28 -17.21 10.16 -2.32
C VAL A 28 -16.93 10.54 -3.76
N SER A 29 -15.71 11.02 -4.00
CA SER A 29 -15.10 11.15 -5.33
C SER A 29 -13.94 10.17 -5.39
N ILE A 30 -13.68 9.60 -6.56
CA ILE A 30 -12.52 8.75 -6.79
C ILE A 30 -11.83 9.27 -8.05
N GLY A 31 -10.54 9.56 -7.92
CA GLY A 31 -9.67 9.94 -9.02
C GLY A 31 -8.53 8.96 -9.21
N ALA A 32 -7.96 8.95 -10.40
CA ALA A 32 -6.73 8.26 -10.72
C ALA A 32 -5.81 9.20 -11.49
N CYS A 33 -4.50 9.14 -11.21
CA CYS A 33 -3.49 9.84 -11.99
C CYS A 33 -2.53 8.82 -12.62
N GLY A 34 -2.09 9.13 -13.83
CA GLY A 34 -0.82 8.65 -14.37
C GLY A 34 0.17 9.80 -14.28
N ASP A 35 0.84 10.05 -15.40
CA ASP A 35 1.72 11.19 -15.56
C ASP A 35 1.49 11.93 -16.88
N TYR A 36 2.17 13.06 -17.08
CA TYR A 36 2.07 13.86 -18.28
C TYR A 36 2.39 13.09 -19.57
N CYS A 37 3.25 12.07 -19.50
CA CYS A 37 3.59 11.21 -20.62
C CYS A 37 2.47 10.25 -21.05
N ASP A 38 1.49 9.97 -20.17
CA ASP A 38 0.35 9.11 -20.49
C ASP A 38 -0.69 9.82 -21.38
N ARG A 39 -0.50 11.13 -21.63
CA ARG A 39 -1.32 11.92 -22.54
C ARG A 39 -1.37 11.28 -23.93
N GLY A 40 -2.58 11.01 -24.42
CA GLY A 40 -2.80 10.42 -25.74
C GLY A 40 -2.72 8.89 -25.78
N HIS A 41 -2.44 8.24 -24.63
CA HIS A 41 -2.46 6.77 -24.49
C HIS A 41 -3.61 6.30 -23.59
N THR A 42 -3.72 6.85 -22.37
CA THR A 42 -4.78 6.54 -21.41
C THR A 42 -5.39 7.85 -20.89
N TYR A 43 -4.82 8.41 -19.82
CA TYR A 43 -5.19 9.69 -19.22
C TYR A 43 -4.00 10.23 -18.42
N VAL A 44 -3.92 11.55 -18.25
CA VAL A 44 -3.00 12.17 -17.27
C VAL A 44 -3.66 12.10 -15.89
N THR A 45 -4.88 12.58 -15.80
CA THR A 45 -5.79 12.43 -14.66
C THR A 45 -7.18 12.09 -15.14
N THR A 46 -7.96 11.41 -14.30
CA THR A 46 -9.40 11.21 -14.51
C THR A 46 -10.08 11.03 -13.16
N ASP A 47 -11.27 11.58 -13.01
CA ASP A 47 -12.03 11.52 -11.78
C ASP A 47 -13.53 11.30 -12.02
N LEU A 48 -14.17 10.76 -10.98
CA LEU A 48 -15.61 10.82 -10.78
C LEU A 48 -15.86 11.85 -9.67
N ASP A 49 -16.65 12.88 -9.98
CA ASP A 49 -17.00 13.93 -9.02
C ASP A 49 -17.79 13.35 -7.81
N LEU A 50 -17.85 14.12 -6.72
CA LEU A 50 -18.45 13.74 -5.45
C LEU A 50 -19.90 13.26 -5.62
N THR A 51 -20.14 11.98 -5.36
CA THR A 51 -21.45 11.34 -5.51
C THR A 51 -21.81 10.47 -4.30
N THR A 52 -23.10 10.15 -4.17
CA THR A 52 -23.62 9.13 -3.23
C THR A 52 -23.93 7.82 -3.95
N SER A 53 -23.66 7.73 -5.25
CA SER A 53 -23.95 6.56 -6.07
C SER A 53 -22.89 5.48 -5.89
N LEU A 54 -23.21 4.45 -5.09
CA LEU A 54 -22.37 3.26 -4.95
C LEU A 54 -22.07 2.62 -6.31
N HIS A 55 -23.06 2.59 -7.21
CA HIS A 55 -22.90 2.02 -8.54
C HIS A 55 -21.81 2.74 -9.35
N ASP A 56 -21.87 4.07 -9.43
CA ASP A 56 -20.95 4.86 -10.24
C ASP A 56 -19.52 4.78 -9.69
N LEU A 57 -19.37 4.79 -8.36
CA LEU A 57 -18.07 4.64 -7.69
C LEU A 57 -17.44 3.26 -7.96
N VAL A 58 -18.22 2.19 -7.78
CA VAL A 58 -17.75 0.83 -8.05
C VAL A 58 -17.41 0.67 -9.53
N GLN A 59 -18.23 1.24 -10.42
CA GLN A 59 -17.99 1.14 -11.84
C GLN A 59 -16.74 1.89 -12.26
N PHE A 60 -16.53 3.12 -11.78
CA PHE A 60 -15.32 3.89 -12.04
C PHE A 60 -14.05 3.11 -11.66
N VAL A 61 -14.00 2.54 -10.44
CA VAL A 61 -12.82 1.78 -9.98
C VAL A 61 -12.58 0.51 -10.79
N ARG A 62 -13.64 -0.15 -11.27
CA ARG A 62 -13.55 -1.35 -12.10
C ARG A 62 -13.09 -1.08 -13.52
N THR A 63 -13.41 0.09 -14.07
CA THR A 63 -13.17 0.41 -15.49
C THR A 63 -11.97 1.31 -15.73
N VAL A 64 -11.56 2.12 -14.74
CA VAL A 64 -10.39 3.00 -14.86
C VAL A 64 -9.17 2.21 -15.29
N GLN A 65 -8.47 2.65 -16.33
CA GLN A 65 -7.34 1.91 -16.90
C GLN A 65 -6.07 2.09 -16.06
N SER A 66 -5.17 1.11 -16.09
CA SER A 66 -3.84 1.31 -15.51
C SER A 66 -3.00 2.20 -16.42
N THR A 67 -2.18 3.07 -15.84
CA THR A 67 -1.23 3.95 -16.52
C THR A 67 0.20 3.39 -16.43
N GLY A 68 1.11 3.92 -17.26
CA GLY A 68 2.49 3.45 -17.33
C GLY A 68 3.45 4.29 -16.48
N GLY A 69 3.19 5.59 -16.38
CA GLY A 69 4.19 6.56 -15.92
C GLY A 69 5.39 6.63 -16.87
N GLY A 70 6.25 7.62 -16.68
CA GLY A 70 7.40 7.86 -17.55
C GLY A 70 8.69 7.98 -16.75
N ASP A 71 8.72 8.97 -15.86
CA ASP A 71 9.77 9.24 -14.90
C ASP A 71 9.32 8.93 -13.46
N LEU A 72 10.15 9.30 -12.48
CA LEU A 72 9.90 8.99 -11.06
C LEU A 72 8.88 9.95 -10.43
N PRO A 73 9.00 11.29 -10.61
CA PRO A 73 7.95 12.18 -10.15
C PRO A 73 6.67 11.95 -10.94
N GLU A 74 5.54 12.22 -10.30
CA GLU A 74 4.21 12.02 -10.88
C GLU A 74 3.42 13.32 -10.80
N CYS A 75 2.35 13.47 -11.58
CA CYS A 75 1.60 14.73 -11.71
C CYS A 75 0.70 15.09 -10.50
N TYR A 76 1.13 14.84 -9.25
CA TYR A 76 0.30 15.09 -8.06
C TYR A 76 -0.05 16.56 -7.85
N GLU A 77 0.79 17.48 -8.34
CA GLU A 77 0.48 18.91 -8.34
C GLU A 77 -0.75 19.25 -9.19
N LEU A 78 -0.94 18.54 -10.31
CA LEU A 78 -2.14 18.65 -11.14
C LEU A 78 -3.34 18.04 -10.41
N VAL A 79 -3.19 16.88 -9.77
CA VAL A 79 -4.25 16.27 -8.95
C VAL A 79 -4.77 17.22 -7.87
N LEU A 80 -3.86 17.91 -7.16
CA LEU A 80 -4.26 18.89 -6.15
C LEU A 80 -4.99 20.10 -6.75
N ARG A 81 -4.61 20.52 -7.96
CA ARG A 81 -5.30 21.59 -8.69
C ARG A 81 -6.69 21.18 -9.14
N GLU A 82 -6.84 19.99 -9.70
CA GLU A 82 -8.14 19.47 -10.16
C GLU A 82 -9.09 19.22 -8.99
N ALA A 83 -8.56 18.79 -7.84
CA ALA A 83 -9.35 18.66 -6.62
C ALA A 83 -10.01 19.98 -6.18
N LEU A 84 -9.51 21.15 -6.59
CA LEU A 84 -10.16 22.44 -6.32
C LEU A 84 -11.50 22.60 -7.06
N ALA A 85 -11.71 21.88 -8.15
CA ALA A 85 -12.88 21.99 -9.02
C ALA A 85 -14.00 21.00 -8.65
N LEU A 86 -13.76 20.05 -7.74
CA LEU A 86 -14.77 19.11 -7.26
C LEU A 86 -15.94 19.83 -6.57
N ASP A 87 -17.13 19.22 -6.59
CA ASP A 87 -18.35 19.77 -5.99
C ASP A 87 -18.38 19.61 -4.45
N TRP A 88 -17.43 20.26 -3.77
CA TRP A 88 -17.30 20.21 -2.32
C TRP A 88 -18.52 20.82 -1.63
N SER A 89 -19.13 20.05 -0.74
CA SER A 89 -20.29 20.51 0.03
C SER A 89 -19.90 21.64 1.00
N HIS A 90 -20.66 22.74 1.03
CA HIS A 90 -20.33 23.91 1.85
C HIS A 90 -20.23 23.60 3.35
N ASN A 91 -21.18 22.84 3.89
CA ASN A 91 -21.29 22.53 5.32
C ASN A 91 -20.89 21.08 5.61
N ALA A 92 -19.69 20.69 5.21
CA ALA A 92 -19.16 19.35 5.43
C ALA A 92 -17.71 19.38 5.93
N VAL A 93 -17.32 18.33 6.64
CA VAL A 93 -15.89 18.00 6.81
C VAL A 93 -15.37 17.52 5.46
N LYS A 94 -14.32 18.16 4.95
CA LYS A 94 -13.76 17.87 3.62
C LYS A 94 -12.37 17.27 3.77
N VAL A 95 -12.20 16.07 3.25
CA VAL A 95 -10.93 15.35 3.28
C VAL A 95 -10.59 14.92 1.87
N LEU A 96 -9.40 15.28 1.39
CA LEU A 96 -8.79 14.72 0.20
C LEU A 96 -7.78 13.66 0.64
N VAL A 97 -7.93 12.42 0.15
CA VAL A 97 -6.97 11.35 0.44
C VAL A 97 -6.08 11.15 -0.78
N LEU A 98 -4.79 11.49 -0.66
CA LEU A 98 -3.80 11.27 -1.72
C LEU A 98 -3.01 9.99 -1.40
N ILE A 99 -3.15 8.94 -2.21
CA ILE A 99 -2.44 7.66 -2.07
C ILE A 99 -1.42 7.53 -3.18
N ALA A 100 -0.14 7.58 -2.83
CA ALA A 100 0.93 7.71 -3.82
C ALA A 100 2.27 7.13 -3.30
N ASP A 101 3.19 6.78 -4.21
CA ASP A 101 4.50 6.18 -3.92
C ASP A 101 5.71 7.09 -4.27
N ASP A 102 5.51 8.31 -4.76
CA ASP A 102 6.61 9.23 -5.13
C ASP A 102 6.38 10.71 -4.73
N ILE A 103 7.04 11.66 -5.40
CA ILE A 103 6.90 13.12 -5.24
C ILE A 103 6.27 13.79 -6.47
N PRO A 104 5.68 14.99 -6.35
CA PRO A 104 5.18 15.75 -7.49
C PRO A 104 6.31 16.26 -8.40
N HIS A 105 5.96 16.59 -9.64
CA HIS A 105 6.85 17.35 -10.52
C HIS A 105 7.15 18.74 -9.96
N SER A 106 8.35 19.26 -10.26
CA SER A 106 8.74 20.64 -9.91
C SER A 106 7.93 21.66 -10.75
N PRO A 107 7.67 22.88 -10.24
CA PRO A 107 7.12 23.96 -11.06
C PRO A 107 8.02 24.35 -12.24
N THR A 108 9.31 24.01 -12.20
CA THR A 108 10.25 24.24 -13.30
C THR A 108 10.37 23.03 -14.24
N ASP A 109 9.64 21.96 -13.98
CA ASP A 109 9.64 20.78 -14.83
C ASP A 109 9.01 21.09 -16.20
N ARG A 110 9.59 20.51 -17.25
CA ARG A 110 9.17 20.79 -18.63
C ARG A 110 7.83 20.15 -18.97
N GLN A 111 7.54 18.96 -18.46
CA GLN A 111 6.28 18.27 -18.71
C GLN A 111 5.13 19.00 -18.03
N ASN A 112 5.33 19.41 -16.77
CA ASN A 112 4.39 20.25 -16.02
C ASN A 112 4.06 21.54 -16.78
N ILE A 113 5.08 22.32 -17.19
CA ILE A 113 4.86 23.58 -17.92
C ILE A 113 4.20 23.33 -19.28
N ALA A 114 4.66 22.34 -20.05
CA ALA A 114 4.16 22.08 -21.40
C ALA A 114 2.70 21.61 -21.41
N HIS A 115 2.29 20.83 -20.40
CA HIS A 115 0.92 20.37 -20.28
C HIS A 115 -0.02 21.48 -19.83
N ASN A 116 0.36 22.22 -18.79
CA ASN A 116 -0.52 23.16 -18.08
C ASN A 116 -0.44 24.59 -18.62
N GLY A 117 0.55 24.90 -19.46
CA GLY A 117 0.88 26.27 -19.90
C GLY A 117 1.61 27.09 -18.84
N GLU A 118 1.74 26.57 -17.62
CA GLU A 118 2.48 27.15 -16.50
C GLU A 118 3.02 26.05 -15.59
N GLY A 119 4.00 26.38 -14.75
CA GLY A 119 4.51 25.47 -13.74
C GLY A 119 3.62 25.42 -12.51
N ILE A 120 2.86 24.34 -12.34
CA ILE A 120 2.04 24.14 -11.15
C ILE A 120 2.95 23.95 -9.93
N ASP A 121 2.65 24.66 -8.84
CA ASP A 121 3.29 24.49 -7.54
C ASP A 121 2.31 23.88 -6.55
N TRP A 122 2.53 22.62 -6.21
CA TRP A 122 1.67 21.86 -5.30
C TRP A 122 1.45 22.56 -3.96
N ARG A 123 2.41 23.38 -3.48
CA ARG A 123 2.23 24.13 -2.22
C ARG A 123 1.15 25.18 -2.34
N LYS A 124 1.09 25.87 -3.49
CA LYS A 124 0.05 26.87 -3.78
C LYS A 124 -1.32 26.20 -3.91
N GLU A 125 -1.38 25.05 -4.56
CA GLU A 125 -2.64 24.31 -4.69
C GLU A 125 -3.12 23.76 -3.34
N ALA A 126 -2.21 23.26 -2.50
CA ALA A 126 -2.51 22.86 -1.12
C ALA A 126 -3.03 24.04 -0.27
N ASP A 127 -2.48 25.24 -0.42
CA ASP A 127 -2.97 26.44 0.28
C ASP A 127 -4.39 26.84 -0.15
N LYS A 128 -4.72 26.65 -1.43
CA LYS A 128 -6.09 26.87 -1.94
C LYS A 128 -7.05 25.81 -1.38
N LEU A 129 -6.66 24.54 -1.34
CA LEU A 129 -7.47 23.48 -0.72
C LEU A 129 -7.73 23.78 0.76
N LYS A 130 -6.70 24.22 1.49
CA LYS A 130 -6.84 24.65 2.89
C LYS A 130 -7.83 25.80 3.04
N SER A 131 -7.79 26.81 2.18
CA SER A 131 -8.71 27.96 2.25
C SER A 131 -10.17 27.57 1.96
N MET A 132 -10.40 26.47 1.22
CA MET A 132 -11.70 25.83 1.03
C MET A 132 -12.13 24.93 2.19
N GLY A 133 -11.28 24.77 3.22
CA GLY A 133 -11.51 23.88 4.36
C GLY A 133 -11.26 22.40 4.06
N VAL A 134 -10.50 22.09 3.01
CA VAL A 134 -10.12 20.72 2.64
C VAL A 134 -8.80 20.34 3.32
N ALA A 135 -8.84 19.32 4.18
CA ALA A 135 -7.64 18.72 4.76
C ALA A 135 -7.12 17.59 3.86
N VAL A 136 -5.82 17.57 3.57
CA VAL A 136 -5.20 16.54 2.73
C VAL A 136 -4.56 15.47 3.60
N TYR A 137 -5.06 14.25 3.51
CA TYR A 137 -4.50 13.07 4.16
C TYR A 137 -3.59 12.39 3.14
N SER A 138 -2.30 12.57 3.31
CA SER A 138 -1.28 12.08 2.39
C SER A 138 -0.82 10.70 2.85
N ILE A 139 -1.24 9.66 2.12
CA ILE A 139 -0.86 8.26 2.36
C ILE A 139 0.36 7.94 1.51
N GLN A 140 1.50 7.81 2.17
CA GLN A 140 2.77 7.44 1.54
C GLN A 140 2.89 5.93 1.43
N CYS A 141 2.87 5.42 0.21
CA CYS A 141 3.09 4.02 -0.09
C CYS A 141 4.59 3.67 0.00
N LEU A 142 4.90 2.46 0.47
CA LEU A 142 6.25 1.87 0.48
C LEU A 142 7.30 2.64 1.30
N SER A 143 6.91 3.71 1.99
CA SER A 143 7.74 4.47 2.94
C SER A 143 9.12 4.91 2.39
N LYS A 144 9.21 5.26 1.09
CA LYS A 144 10.44 5.76 0.45
C LYS A 144 10.97 7.01 1.18
N PRO A 145 12.16 6.99 1.83
CA PRO A 145 12.59 8.08 2.72
C PRO A 145 12.66 9.46 2.06
N TYR A 146 13.11 9.56 0.81
CA TYR A 146 13.25 10.85 0.11
C TYR A 146 11.92 11.55 -0.15
N ALA A 147 10.82 10.79 -0.27
CA ALA A 147 9.50 11.35 -0.54
C ALA A 147 8.79 11.82 0.74
N THR A 148 9.17 11.28 1.90
CA THR A 148 8.60 11.58 3.22
C THR A 148 8.43 13.09 3.52
N PRO A 149 9.39 13.98 3.21
CA PRO A 149 9.23 15.41 3.43
C PRO A 149 8.04 16.01 2.67
N PHE A 150 7.77 15.55 1.45
CA PHE A 150 6.63 16.02 0.65
C PHE A 150 5.30 15.64 1.32
N TYR A 151 5.10 14.37 1.65
CA TYR A 151 3.86 13.91 2.29
C TYR A 151 3.63 14.62 3.63
N ARG A 152 4.67 14.72 4.46
CA ARG A 152 4.58 15.41 5.74
C ARG A 152 4.20 16.88 5.57
N GLU A 153 4.87 17.61 4.69
CA GLU A 153 4.59 19.03 4.45
C GLU A 153 3.17 19.24 3.90
N LEU A 154 2.71 18.39 2.96
CA LEU A 154 1.36 18.47 2.40
C LEU A 154 0.28 18.29 3.48
N ALA A 155 0.42 17.27 4.33
CA ALA A 155 -0.48 17.04 5.44
C ALA A 155 -0.47 18.20 6.44
N GLU A 156 0.71 18.63 6.90
CA GLU A 156 0.85 19.71 7.88
C GLU A 156 0.29 21.04 7.35
N ARG A 157 0.55 21.36 6.08
CA ARG A 157 0.08 22.61 5.45
C ARG A 157 -1.44 22.70 5.46
N THR A 158 -2.13 21.58 5.25
CA THR A 158 -3.61 21.52 5.12
C THR A 158 -4.33 21.10 6.41
N GLY A 159 -3.59 20.77 7.48
CA GLY A 159 -4.17 20.27 8.74
C GLY A 159 -4.66 18.83 8.65
N GLY A 160 -4.15 18.05 7.70
CA GLY A 160 -4.42 16.62 7.56
C GLY A 160 -3.37 15.73 8.23
N TYR A 161 -3.28 14.48 7.80
CA TYR A 161 -2.36 13.49 8.36
C TYR A 161 -1.42 12.90 7.32
N HIS A 162 -0.16 12.73 7.70
CA HIS A 162 0.78 11.87 6.99
C HIS A 162 0.66 10.43 7.54
N LEU A 163 0.14 9.55 6.69
CA LEU A 163 -0.09 8.13 6.96
C LEU A 163 0.80 7.29 6.03
N THR A 164 1.04 6.04 6.37
CA THR A 164 1.84 5.12 5.55
C THR A 164 1.02 3.93 5.06
N LEU A 165 1.39 3.36 3.92
CA LEU A 165 0.80 2.13 3.40
C LEU A 165 1.90 1.18 2.94
N ASP A 166 2.31 0.29 3.85
CA ASP A 166 3.40 -0.65 3.60
C ASP A 166 2.90 -1.99 3.04
N GLN A 167 1.69 -2.43 3.42
CA GLN A 167 0.99 -3.55 2.79
C GLN A 167 -0.23 -3.02 2.03
N PHE A 168 -0.25 -3.19 0.72
CA PHE A 168 -1.35 -2.72 -0.11
C PHE A 168 -2.69 -3.37 0.21
N SER A 169 -2.70 -4.55 0.84
CA SER A 169 -3.92 -5.19 1.33
C SER A 169 -4.62 -4.40 2.45
N GLU A 170 -3.94 -3.45 3.10
CA GLU A 170 -4.48 -2.62 4.19
C GLU A 170 -5.22 -1.38 3.67
N VAL A 171 -5.16 -1.07 2.38
CA VAL A 171 -5.68 0.20 1.82
C VAL A 171 -7.16 0.41 2.13
N THR A 172 -7.99 -0.64 2.06
CA THR A 172 -9.41 -0.52 2.35
C THR A 172 -9.69 -0.29 3.83
N ASP A 173 -8.89 -0.88 4.70
CA ASP A 173 -9.00 -0.68 6.14
C ASP A 173 -8.55 0.73 6.54
N LEU A 174 -7.53 1.27 5.86
CA LEU A 174 -7.07 2.64 6.07
C LEU A 174 -8.11 3.66 5.61
N LEU A 175 -8.70 3.45 4.42
CA LEU A 175 -9.79 4.29 3.92
C LEU A 175 -11.00 4.24 4.87
N MET A 176 -11.36 3.05 5.36
CA MET A 176 -12.40 2.88 6.35
C MET A 176 -12.11 3.68 7.62
N ALA A 177 -10.91 3.51 8.20
CA ALA A 177 -10.50 4.24 9.39
C ALA A 177 -10.58 5.76 9.20
N ILE A 178 -10.13 6.28 8.05
CA ILE A 178 -10.17 7.71 7.74
C ILE A 178 -11.60 8.23 7.71
N CYS A 179 -12.53 7.51 7.08
CA CYS A 179 -13.94 7.90 7.02
C CYS A 179 -14.62 7.81 8.38
N LEU A 180 -14.43 6.71 9.13
CA LEU A 180 -14.99 6.56 10.47
C LEU A 180 -14.46 7.61 11.45
N LYS A 181 -13.20 8.06 11.28
CA LYS A 181 -12.60 9.17 12.03
C LYS A 181 -13.29 10.53 11.80
N GLN A 182 -14.08 10.68 10.73
CA GLN A 182 -14.88 11.89 10.52
C GLN A 182 -16.28 11.79 11.14
N GLY A 183 -16.68 10.58 11.54
CA GLY A 183 -17.91 10.30 12.26
C GLY A 183 -17.71 10.28 13.78
N ASP A 184 -18.31 9.29 14.43
CA ASP A 184 -18.26 9.13 15.89
C ASP A 184 -16.95 8.42 16.32
N PRO A 185 -16.17 8.98 17.27
CA PRO A 185 -14.97 8.34 17.81
C PRO A 185 -15.17 6.88 18.26
N GLU A 186 -16.36 6.50 18.74
CA GLU A 186 -16.65 5.12 19.13
C GLU A 186 -16.67 4.15 17.93
N GLN A 187 -16.98 4.63 16.72
CA GLN A 187 -16.93 3.80 15.50
C GLN A 187 -15.50 3.39 15.17
N LEU A 188 -14.55 4.34 15.25
CA LEU A 188 -13.15 4.06 14.98
C LEU A 188 -12.55 3.08 16.01
N SER A 189 -12.90 3.25 17.30
CA SER A 189 -12.45 2.32 18.34
C SER A 189 -12.99 0.89 18.15
N ARG A 190 -14.24 0.73 17.70
CA ARG A 190 -14.81 -0.59 17.39
C ARG A 190 -14.15 -1.22 16.17
N PHE A 191 -13.90 -0.41 15.14
CA PHE A 191 -13.19 -0.86 13.94
C PHE A 191 -11.76 -1.31 14.27
N GLU A 192 -11.05 -0.58 15.14
CA GLU A 192 -9.72 -0.99 15.61
C GLU A 192 -9.74 -2.37 16.29
N GLN A 193 -10.74 -2.63 17.15
CA GLN A 193 -10.91 -3.95 17.78
C GLN A 193 -11.19 -5.04 16.75
N GLU A 194 -12.08 -4.80 15.79
CA GLU A 194 -12.40 -5.73 14.70
C GLU A 194 -11.15 -6.11 13.88
N VAL A 195 -10.33 -5.11 13.49
CA VAL A 195 -9.09 -5.35 12.74
C VAL A 195 -8.09 -6.16 13.57
N SER A 196 -8.03 -5.91 14.88
CA SER A 196 -7.18 -6.67 15.80
C SER A 196 -7.63 -8.12 15.96
N GLU A 197 -8.92 -8.36 16.20
CA GLU A 197 -9.49 -9.71 16.40
C GLU A 197 -9.44 -10.57 15.14
N SER A 198 -9.53 -9.94 13.97
CA SER A 198 -9.40 -10.61 12.68
C SER A 198 -7.94 -10.86 12.25
N GLY A 199 -6.96 -10.50 13.08
CA GLY A 199 -5.53 -10.71 12.81
C GLY A 199 -4.97 -9.88 11.65
N ARG A 200 -5.67 -8.80 11.26
CA ARG A 200 -5.27 -7.89 10.17
C ARG A 200 -4.39 -6.73 10.65
N MET A 201 -4.23 -6.59 11.97
CA MET A 201 -3.54 -5.47 12.59
C MET A 201 -2.01 -5.62 12.52
N THR A 202 -1.37 -4.77 11.74
CA THR A 202 0.09 -4.66 11.64
C THR A 202 0.63 -3.48 12.43
N ARG A 203 1.96 -3.41 12.64
CA ARG A 203 2.60 -2.24 13.26
C ARG A 203 2.30 -0.95 12.51
N SER A 204 2.45 -0.95 11.19
CA SER A 204 2.18 0.22 10.33
C SER A 204 0.73 0.67 10.45
N PHE A 205 -0.21 -0.29 10.48
CA PHE A 205 -1.62 0.04 10.61
C PHE A 205 -1.98 0.58 12.01
N ASP A 206 -1.40 0.03 13.08
CA ASP A 206 -1.55 0.57 14.44
C ASP A 206 -1.02 2.00 14.56
N GLU A 207 0.13 2.30 13.95
CA GLU A 207 0.70 3.65 13.93
C GLU A 207 -0.23 4.64 13.20
N ASN A 208 -0.87 4.21 12.11
CA ASN A 208 -1.89 5.02 11.43
C ASN A 208 -3.12 5.27 12.31
N LEU A 209 -3.67 4.23 12.94
CA LEU A 209 -4.80 4.37 13.86
C LEU A 209 -4.47 5.22 15.08
N ALA A 210 -3.24 5.10 15.59
CA ALA A 210 -2.72 5.93 16.68
C ALA A 210 -2.73 7.41 16.32
N LYS A 211 -2.24 7.75 15.12
CA LYS A 211 -2.29 9.12 14.58
C LYS A 211 -3.72 9.62 14.41
N LEU A 212 -4.59 8.82 13.79
CA LEU A 212 -5.99 9.19 13.53
C LEU A 212 -6.81 9.40 14.80
N SER A 213 -6.52 8.63 15.85
CA SER A 213 -7.26 8.64 17.13
C SER A 213 -6.58 9.45 18.23
N HIS A 214 -5.42 10.06 17.96
CA HIS A 214 -4.58 10.75 18.95
C HIS A 214 -4.23 9.88 20.19
N ARG A 215 -4.05 8.57 20.00
CA ARG A 215 -3.63 7.64 21.06
C ARG A 215 -2.14 7.31 20.95
N PRO A 216 -1.48 6.83 22.02
CA PRO A 216 -0.14 6.27 21.89
C PRO A 216 -0.13 5.02 20.99
N ILE A 217 1.02 4.75 20.37
CA ILE A 217 1.28 3.50 19.63
C ILE A 217 1.23 2.34 20.61
N SER A 218 0.67 1.20 20.18
CA SER A 218 0.50 0.04 21.05
C SER A 218 1.85 -0.57 21.47
N GLU A 219 1.99 -0.88 22.76
CA GLU A 219 3.19 -1.52 23.31
C GLU A 219 3.38 -2.98 22.85
N ARG A 220 2.34 -3.60 22.26
CA ARG A 220 2.42 -4.97 21.72
C ARG A 220 3.46 -5.12 20.60
N PHE A 221 3.80 -4.01 19.93
CA PHE A 221 4.78 -3.99 18.85
C PHE A 221 6.19 -3.73 19.43
N VAL A 222 6.73 -4.73 20.13
CA VAL A 222 8.08 -4.66 20.71
C VAL A 222 9.13 -4.62 19.59
N ARG A 223 10.28 -3.97 19.82
CA ARG A 223 11.37 -3.91 18.85
C ARG A 223 11.93 -5.31 18.55
N ALA A 224 12.40 -5.46 17.31
CA ALA A 224 13.16 -6.61 16.83
C ALA A 224 14.18 -7.12 17.86
N PRO A 225 14.33 -8.44 18.06
CA PRO A 225 15.46 -8.99 18.78
C PRO A 225 16.76 -8.45 18.19
N LYS A 226 17.72 -8.00 19.03
CA LYS A 226 18.99 -7.40 18.57
C LYS A 226 19.81 -8.26 17.59
N SER A 227 19.53 -9.56 17.53
CA SER A 227 20.21 -10.53 16.68
C SER A 227 19.63 -10.65 15.27
N LEU A 228 18.46 -10.07 14.99
CA LEU A 228 17.78 -10.16 13.71
C LEU A 228 17.87 -8.84 12.94
N ASP A 229 18.22 -8.92 11.66
CA ASP A 229 18.26 -7.75 10.79
C ASP A 229 16.84 -7.39 10.37
N ALA A 230 16.36 -6.22 10.80
CA ALA A 230 15.03 -5.74 10.43
C ALA A 230 14.95 -5.46 8.92
N VAL A 231 13.90 -5.99 8.30
CA VAL A 231 13.56 -5.67 6.91
C VAL A 231 12.83 -4.33 6.91
N PRO A 232 13.22 -3.37 6.04
CA PRO A 232 12.50 -2.11 5.91
C PRO A 232 11.01 -2.32 5.57
N PRO A 233 10.08 -1.58 6.21
CA PRO A 233 8.68 -1.56 5.82
C PRO A 233 8.51 -1.25 4.33
N GLY A 234 7.51 -1.85 3.68
CA GLY A 234 7.24 -1.64 2.26
C GLY A 234 8.12 -2.44 1.30
N ARG A 235 9.25 -3.03 1.74
CA ARG A 235 10.11 -3.87 0.85
C ARG A 235 9.34 -5.03 0.23
N PHE A 236 8.45 -5.65 0.98
CA PHE A 236 7.68 -6.81 0.55
C PHE A 236 6.18 -6.54 0.54
N GLN A 237 5.48 -7.06 -0.47
CA GLN A 237 4.04 -7.26 -0.45
C GLN A 237 3.74 -8.73 -0.15
N ILE A 238 2.85 -8.99 0.80
CA ILE A 238 2.38 -10.34 1.15
C ILE A 238 1.18 -10.69 0.26
N LEU A 239 1.29 -11.78 -0.50
CA LEU A 239 0.23 -12.30 -1.35
C LEU A 239 -0.18 -13.70 -0.92
N SER A 240 -1.50 -13.93 -0.84
CA SER A 240 -2.07 -15.26 -0.58
C SER A 240 -2.08 -16.09 -1.85
N VAL A 241 -1.64 -17.34 -1.76
CA VAL A 241 -1.68 -18.29 -2.88
C VAL A 241 -2.99 -19.08 -2.80
N ASP A 242 -4.01 -18.61 -3.52
CA ASP A 242 -5.36 -19.17 -3.44
C ASP A 242 -5.49 -20.58 -4.04
N LYS A 243 -6.44 -21.35 -3.49
CA LYS A 243 -6.73 -22.74 -3.86
C LYS A 243 -7.31 -22.93 -5.27
N SER A 244 -7.75 -21.85 -5.93
CA SER A 244 -8.36 -21.89 -7.26
C SER A 244 -7.37 -22.05 -8.41
N THR A 245 -6.06 -21.98 -8.15
CA THR A 245 -5.03 -22.22 -9.17
C THR A 245 -4.92 -23.72 -9.52
N SER A 246 -5.17 -24.01 -10.80
CA SER A 246 -5.30 -25.33 -11.42
C SER A 246 -4.19 -26.32 -11.01
N GLY A 247 -4.55 -27.36 -10.24
CA GLY A 247 -3.64 -28.47 -9.90
C GLY A 247 -2.89 -28.34 -8.57
N GLY A 248 -3.24 -27.38 -7.71
CA GLY A 248 -2.71 -27.25 -6.35
C GLY A 248 -1.33 -26.58 -6.25
N LYS A 249 -0.72 -26.23 -7.40
CA LYS A 249 0.48 -25.40 -7.48
C LYS A 249 0.43 -24.46 -8.69
N ILE A 250 0.98 -23.26 -8.54
CA ILE A 250 1.16 -22.28 -9.62
C ILE A 250 2.64 -21.87 -9.70
N ALA A 251 3.21 -21.72 -10.89
CA ALA A 251 4.58 -21.25 -11.04
C ALA A 251 4.69 -19.79 -10.55
N ILE A 252 5.80 -19.43 -9.90
CA ILE A 252 6.03 -18.05 -9.41
C ILE A 252 5.82 -17.02 -10.51
N LYS A 253 6.35 -17.27 -11.72
CA LYS A 253 6.18 -16.32 -12.83
C LYS A 253 4.71 -16.08 -13.15
N ASP A 254 3.92 -17.15 -13.27
CA ASP A 254 2.51 -17.07 -13.60
C ASP A 254 1.72 -16.41 -12.46
N PHE A 255 2.05 -16.72 -11.20
CA PHE A 255 1.42 -16.10 -10.03
C PHE A 255 1.69 -14.59 -9.95
N VAL A 256 2.92 -14.17 -10.22
CA VAL A 256 3.31 -12.75 -10.25
C VAL A 256 2.58 -12.02 -11.38
N LEU A 257 2.56 -12.59 -12.59
CA LEU A 257 1.86 -11.96 -13.73
C LEU A 257 0.33 -11.92 -13.55
N ALA A 258 -0.27 -12.98 -13.01
CA ALA A 258 -1.70 -13.00 -12.65
C ALA A 258 -2.03 -11.97 -11.56
N ASN A 259 -1.02 -11.55 -10.82
CA ASN A 259 -1.09 -10.46 -9.86
C ASN A 259 -0.57 -9.12 -10.43
N ASP A 260 -0.65 -8.87 -11.75
CA ASP A 260 -0.21 -7.64 -12.45
C ASP A 260 1.09 -7.04 -11.88
N LEU A 261 1.99 -7.93 -11.45
CA LEU A 261 3.29 -7.59 -10.91
C LEU A 261 4.35 -7.84 -11.98
N ILE A 262 5.44 -7.08 -11.90
CA ILE A 262 6.57 -7.26 -12.81
C ILE A 262 7.40 -8.44 -12.34
N PHE A 263 7.48 -9.50 -13.14
CA PHE A 263 8.34 -10.62 -12.83
C PHE A 263 9.81 -10.27 -13.04
N LYS A 264 10.61 -10.48 -11.99
CA LYS A 264 12.08 -10.43 -12.03
C LYS A 264 12.65 -11.53 -11.16
N THR A 265 13.65 -12.23 -11.67
CA THR A 265 14.35 -13.29 -10.93
C THR A 265 14.90 -12.75 -9.61
N GLY A 266 14.73 -13.50 -8.52
CA GLY A 266 15.22 -13.13 -7.19
C GLY A 266 14.24 -12.31 -6.34
N ARG A 267 13.14 -11.79 -6.92
CA ARG A 267 12.16 -10.98 -6.18
C ARG A 267 11.00 -11.76 -5.54
N GLY A 268 10.99 -13.07 -5.68
CA GLY A 268 9.91 -13.91 -5.15
C GLY A 268 10.38 -14.79 -4.01
N PHE A 269 9.64 -14.82 -2.90
CA PHE A 269 9.94 -15.65 -1.74
C PHE A 269 8.75 -16.53 -1.41
N TYR A 270 8.95 -17.85 -1.42
CA TYR A 270 7.89 -18.82 -1.13
C TYR A 270 7.93 -19.18 0.36
N GLN A 271 6.76 -19.42 0.95
CA GLN A 271 6.69 -19.93 2.32
C GLN A 271 7.30 -21.34 2.41
N PHE A 272 8.19 -21.54 3.38
CA PHE A 272 8.99 -22.76 3.52
C PHE A 272 8.20 -23.86 4.25
N THR A 273 7.38 -24.59 3.51
CA THR A 273 6.44 -25.59 4.06
C THR A 273 6.84 -27.05 3.83
N LYS A 274 7.91 -27.30 3.06
CA LYS A 274 8.41 -28.66 2.76
C LYS A 274 9.93 -28.67 2.66
N PRO A 275 10.60 -29.83 2.70
CA PRO A 275 12.06 -29.89 2.61
C PRO A 275 12.60 -29.36 1.27
N GLU A 276 13.64 -28.52 1.32
CA GLU A 276 14.21 -27.86 0.15
C GLU A 276 15.73 -27.81 0.18
N LEU A 277 16.35 -27.84 -1.01
CA LEU A 277 17.74 -27.46 -1.16
C LEU A 277 17.83 -25.93 -1.22
N ILE A 278 18.38 -25.33 -0.18
CA ILE A 278 18.56 -23.89 -0.05
C ILE A 278 20.04 -23.59 -0.24
N GLN A 279 20.36 -22.78 -1.25
CA GLN A 279 21.72 -22.33 -1.52
C GLN A 279 22.19 -21.28 -0.51
N ASP A 280 23.50 -21.16 -0.36
CA ASP A 280 24.18 -20.18 0.48
C ASP A 280 23.77 -18.73 0.18
N TYR A 281 23.62 -18.38 -1.10
CA TYR A 281 23.29 -17.03 -1.56
C TYR A 281 21.80 -16.68 -1.43
N LYS A 282 20.92 -17.63 -1.11
CA LYS A 282 19.48 -17.34 -1.01
C LYS A 282 19.14 -16.65 0.29
N GLU A 283 18.35 -15.61 0.21
CA GLU A 283 17.84 -14.92 1.39
C GLU A 283 16.73 -15.74 2.10
N VAL A 284 16.70 -15.67 3.43
CA VAL A 284 15.66 -16.23 4.30
C VAL A 284 15.02 -15.07 5.05
N VAL A 285 13.70 -14.93 4.93
CA VAL A 285 12.91 -13.90 5.62
C VAL A 285 11.98 -14.57 6.63
N LEU A 286 12.00 -14.07 7.86
CA LEU A 286 11.08 -14.45 8.92
C LEU A 286 10.02 -13.35 9.05
N ARG A 287 8.74 -13.69 9.04
CA ARG A 287 7.67 -12.75 9.39
C ARG A 287 7.09 -13.11 10.75
N ASP A 288 7.06 -12.17 11.67
CA ASP A 288 6.33 -12.30 12.92
C ASP A 288 4.83 -12.43 12.63
N LYS A 289 4.19 -13.49 13.15
CA LYS A 289 2.78 -13.77 12.91
C LYS A 289 1.84 -12.80 13.60
N THR A 290 2.30 -12.12 14.66
CA THR A 290 1.53 -11.19 15.47
C THR A 290 1.68 -9.76 14.95
N THR A 291 2.91 -9.32 14.69
CA THR A 291 3.17 -7.91 14.33
C THR A 291 3.21 -7.66 12.83
N GLY A 292 3.46 -8.72 12.04
CA GLY A 292 3.76 -8.61 10.61
C GLY A 292 5.18 -8.14 10.30
N ASP A 293 6.00 -7.81 11.31
CA ASP A 293 7.38 -7.37 11.11
C ASP A 293 8.19 -8.47 10.44
N MET A 294 9.12 -8.07 9.57
CA MET A 294 9.98 -8.98 8.83
C MET A 294 11.44 -8.84 9.22
N TYR A 295 12.14 -9.97 9.24
CA TYR A 295 13.54 -10.08 9.63
C TYR A 295 14.31 -10.95 8.64
N THR A 296 15.58 -10.65 8.42
CA THR A 296 16.47 -11.38 7.50
C THR A 296 17.86 -11.57 8.11
N GLY A 297 18.81 -12.03 7.31
CA GLY A 297 20.22 -12.14 7.67
C GLY A 297 20.67 -13.53 8.14
N GLU A 298 21.90 -13.59 8.66
CA GLU A 298 22.56 -14.85 9.07
C GLU A 298 21.83 -15.57 10.21
N THR A 299 21.29 -14.80 11.15
CA THR A 299 20.48 -15.34 12.26
C THR A 299 19.20 -15.98 11.74
N ALA A 300 18.51 -15.36 10.78
CA ALA A 300 17.31 -15.93 10.16
C ALA A 300 17.59 -17.26 9.47
N ARG A 301 18.74 -17.37 8.77
CA ARG A 301 19.22 -18.64 8.19
C ARG A 301 19.53 -19.69 9.26
N SER A 302 20.22 -19.28 10.32
CA SER A 302 20.57 -20.18 11.43
C SER A 302 19.34 -20.74 12.15
N MET A 303 18.28 -19.93 12.30
CA MET A 303 17.01 -20.33 12.92
C MET A 303 16.29 -21.46 12.17
N ILE A 304 16.50 -21.60 10.87
CA ILE A 304 15.95 -22.71 10.08
C ILE A 304 16.90 -23.91 10.01
N GLY A 305 18.01 -23.90 10.77
CA GLY A 305 19.02 -24.96 10.77
C GLY A 305 19.99 -24.89 9.59
N LEU A 306 20.12 -23.73 8.94
CA LEU A 306 21.02 -23.53 7.81
C LEU A 306 22.20 -22.63 8.21
N GLY A 307 23.40 -23.22 8.25
CA GLY A 307 24.63 -22.49 8.58
C GLY A 307 24.94 -21.34 7.61
N VAL A 308 25.69 -20.36 8.09
CA VAL A 308 26.18 -19.22 7.30
C VAL A 308 27.07 -19.73 6.16
N GLY A 309 26.82 -19.25 4.94
CA GLY A 309 27.58 -19.65 3.74
C GLY A 309 27.36 -21.11 3.29
N VAL A 310 26.41 -21.84 3.87
CA VAL A 310 26.17 -23.26 3.54
C VAL A 310 25.00 -23.41 2.56
N SER A 311 25.21 -24.26 1.55
CA SER A 311 24.14 -24.83 0.73
C SER A 311 23.75 -26.21 1.27
N ALA A 312 22.51 -26.41 1.71
CA ALA A 312 22.09 -27.70 2.27
C ALA A 312 20.60 -27.99 2.01
N LYS A 313 20.25 -29.27 2.07
CA LYS A 313 18.85 -29.70 2.09
C LYS A 313 18.32 -29.58 3.51
N VAL A 314 17.38 -28.66 3.71
CA VAL A 314 16.83 -28.30 5.01
C VAL A 314 15.38 -28.74 5.07
N LYS A 315 14.90 -29.19 6.24
CA LYS A 315 13.48 -29.44 6.51
C LYS A 315 12.88 -28.21 7.22
N PRO A 316 11.61 -27.87 7.01
CA PRO A 316 10.95 -26.80 7.75
C PRO A 316 11.07 -27.01 9.27
N VAL A 317 11.55 -26.00 9.97
CA VAL A 317 11.58 -25.95 11.43
C VAL A 317 10.31 -25.25 11.89
N TYR A 318 9.64 -25.80 12.91
CA TYR A 318 8.50 -25.12 13.52
C TYR A 318 9.00 -23.97 14.38
N LEU A 319 8.76 -22.74 13.91
CA LEU A 319 8.95 -21.52 14.66
C LEU A 319 7.56 -21.00 15.04
N ALA A 320 7.21 -21.08 16.33
CA ALA A 320 5.87 -20.75 16.81
C ALA A 320 5.44 -19.35 16.37
N GLU A 321 6.35 -18.38 16.53
CA GLU A 321 6.12 -16.95 16.29
C GLU A 321 6.29 -16.53 14.82
N PHE A 322 6.99 -17.33 14.01
CA PHE A 322 7.41 -16.90 12.67
C PHE A 322 6.83 -17.74 11.54
N ASP A 323 6.43 -17.04 10.47
CA ASP A 323 6.36 -17.62 9.13
C ASP A 323 7.73 -17.51 8.47
N VAL A 324 8.17 -18.55 7.76
CA VAL A 324 9.48 -18.60 7.11
C VAL A 324 9.32 -18.54 5.61
N PHE A 325 10.06 -17.64 4.96
CA PHE A 325 10.08 -17.46 3.52
C PHE A 325 11.50 -17.61 2.98
N VAL A 326 11.63 -18.25 1.83
CA VAL A 326 12.93 -18.48 1.18
C VAL A 326 12.90 -17.89 -0.22
N GLN A 327 13.94 -17.15 -0.57
CA GLN A 327 14.09 -16.56 -1.89
C GLN A 327 14.12 -17.63 -2.99
N SER A 328 13.41 -17.36 -4.08
CA SER A 328 13.46 -18.16 -5.31
C SER A 328 14.20 -17.40 -6.41
N THR A 329 15.18 -18.08 -7.00
CA THR A 329 15.79 -17.71 -8.28
C THR A 329 15.19 -18.48 -9.46
N SER A 330 14.18 -19.32 -9.22
CA SER A 330 13.51 -20.10 -10.26
C SER A 330 12.16 -19.49 -10.64
N TYR A 331 11.92 -19.36 -11.94
CA TYR A 331 10.68 -18.88 -12.52
C TYR A 331 9.55 -19.93 -12.50
N ASN A 332 9.90 -21.22 -12.63
CA ASN A 332 8.98 -22.37 -12.65
C ASN A 332 8.72 -23.00 -11.28
N ARG A 333 9.23 -22.39 -10.21
CA ARG A 333 9.00 -22.84 -8.83
C ARG A 333 7.50 -22.84 -8.55
N GLY A 334 6.93 -24.00 -8.22
CA GLY A 334 5.53 -24.11 -7.84
C GLY A 334 5.27 -23.59 -6.43
N LEU A 335 4.47 -22.54 -6.30
CA LEU A 335 3.85 -22.07 -5.07
C LEU A 335 2.72 -23.02 -4.69
N VAL A 336 2.56 -23.28 -3.39
CA VAL A 336 1.56 -24.24 -2.89
C VAL A 336 0.30 -23.50 -2.46
N ALA A 337 -0.87 -24.00 -2.84
CA ALA A 337 -2.14 -23.42 -2.42
C ALA A 337 -2.27 -23.36 -0.88
N GLY A 338 -2.85 -22.27 -0.36
CA GLY A 338 -3.01 -22.00 1.07
C GLY A 338 -1.73 -21.51 1.77
N THR A 339 -0.65 -21.27 1.02
CA THR A 339 0.56 -20.62 1.53
C THR A 339 0.59 -19.14 1.17
N GLN A 340 1.57 -18.42 1.71
CA GLN A 340 1.84 -17.03 1.37
C GLN A 340 3.10 -16.91 0.49
N PHE A 341 3.16 -15.80 -0.23
CA PHE A 341 4.27 -15.42 -1.08
C PHE A 341 4.67 -13.98 -0.77
N LEU A 342 5.96 -13.73 -0.54
CA LEU A 342 6.47 -12.36 -0.49
C LEU A 342 6.96 -11.97 -1.87
N TYR A 343 6.45 -10.85 -2.36
CA TYR A 343 6.97 -10.18 -3.54
C TYR A 343 7.80 -8.98 -3.12
N GLU A 344 9.08 -8.98 -3.48
CA GLU A 344 9.96 -7.83 -3.27
C GLU A 344 9.63 -6.72 -4.26
N VAL A 345 9.25 -5.56 -3.75
CA VAL A 345 8.91 -4.39 -4.56
C VAL A 345 10.18 -3.76 -5.13
N ASP A 346 10.09 -3.22 -6.34
CA ASP A 346 11.16 -2.40 -6.86
C ASP A 346 11.18 -1.05 -6.14
N MET A 347 12.14 -0.86 -5.24
CA MET A 347 12.33 0.43 -4.55
C MET A 347 13.21 1.41 -5.35
N SER A 348 13.70 1.00 -6.54
CA SER A 348 14.54 1.84 -7.42
C SER A 348 13.76 2.58 -8.49
N ARG A 349 12.45 2.32 -8.56
CA ARG A 349 11.47 3.12 -9.29
C ARG A 349 10.57 3.80 -8.30
#